data_AF-A0A9D8MGI4-F1
#
_entry.id   AF-A0A9D8MGI4-F1
#
_cell.length_a   1.000
_cell.length_b   1.000
_cell.length_c   1.000
_cell.angle_alpha   90.00
_cell.angle_beta   90.00
_cell.angle_gamma   90.00
#
_symmetry.space_group_name_H-M   'P 1'
#
loop_
_entity.id
_entity.type
_entity.pdbx_description
1 polymer ?
#
loop_
_entity_poly.entity_id
_entity_poly.type
_entity_poly.pdbx_seq_one_letter_code
_entity_poly.pdbx_strand_id
1 'polypeptide(L)'
;KVGALIELQNYSRSEQDSVPEYGRWDCKGSRLWLNNVEILAPIWKNHGQRVDRETPLADENMAARKPVILHLEKGWNTVRMQLPYVPTPGIRLNKWMFTFVFTDPEGQRALDLDYDPFYNNNP
;
A
#
# COMPACT_ATOMS: atom_id res chain seq x y z
N LYS A 1 -6.82 0.99 -17.86
CA LYS A 1 -6.66 0.40 -16.51
C LYS A 1 -5.19 0.11 -16.32
N VAL A 2 -4.69 0.29 -15.11
CA VAL A 2 -3.28 0.08 -14.75
C VAL A 2 -3.21 -0.76 -13.48
N GLY A 3 -2.08 -1.41 -13.23
CA GLY A 3 -1.77 -1.97 -11.92
C GLY A 3 -1.15 -0.91 -11.02
N ALA A 4 -1.33 -1.06 -9.71
CA ALA A 4 -0.62 -0.32 -8.69
C ALA A 4 -0.07 -1.27 -7.63
N LEU A 5 1.25 -1.31 -7.51
CA LEU A 5 1.96 -2.00 -6.45
C LEU A 5 2.18 -1.00 -5.31
N ILE A 6 1.62 -1.31 -4.15
CA ILE A 6 1.51 -0.40 -3.01
C ILE A 6 1.99 -1.13 -1.75
N GLU A 7 2.95 -0.57 -1.02
CA GLU A 7 3.41 -1.07 0.27
C GLU A 7 3.53 0.09 1.26
N LEU A 8 2.82 0.05 2.40
CA LEU A 8 2.90 1.09 3.45
C LEU A 8 3.56 0.58 4.74
N GLN A 9 3.82 -0.72 4.80
CA GLN A 9 4.55 -1.42 5.86
C GLN A 9 5.16 -2.67 5.22
N ASN A 10 6.42 -2.97 5.54
CA ASN A 10 7.07 -4.21 5.12
C ASN A 10 7.23 -5.14 6.33
N TYR A 11 6.67 -6.34 6.21
CA TYR A 11 6.62 -7.35 7.25
C TYR A 11 7.84 -8.28 7.15
N SER A 12 8.60 -8.37 8.25
CA SER A 12 9.75 -9.25 8.38
C SER A 12 9.34 -10.60 8.97
N ARG A 13 9.99 -11.68 8.52
CA ARG A 13 9.80 -13.03 9.09
C ARG A 13 10.38 -13.21 10.49
N SER A 14 11.31 -12.34 10.89
CA SER A 14 11.89 -12.41 12.23
C SER A 14 11.00 -11.78 13.30
N GLU A 15 9.94 -11.07 12.87
CA GLU A 15 9.01 -10.32 13.73
C GLU A 15 7.62 -10.93 13.71
N GLN A 16 6.89 -10.73 14.80
CA GLN A 16 5.48 -11.12 14.94
C GLN A 16 4.59 -9.89 14.76
N ASP A 17 4.86 -9.11 13.72
CA ASP A 17 4.15 -7.88 13.45
C ASP A 17 2.69 -8.18 13.09
N SER A 18 1.74 -7.52 13.76
CA SER A 18 0.31 -7.72 13.53
C SER A 18 -0.09 -7.33 12.11
N VAL A 19 -0.90 -8.18 11.48
CA VAL A 19 -1.54 -7.89 10.19
C VAL A 19 -2.56 -6.75 10.38
N PRO A 20 -2.72 -5.85 9.40
CA PRO A 20 -3.66 -4.73 9.53
C PRO A 20 -5.10 -5.21 9.63
N GLU A 21 -5.96 -4.39 10.25
CA GLU A 21 -7.41 -4.60 10.28
C GLU A 21 -8.06 -4.55 8.89
N TYR A 22 -9.27 -5.08 8.78
CA TYR A 22 -10.04 -5.10 7.54
C TYR A 22 -10.18 -3.69 6.95
N GLY A 23 -9.83 -3.56 5.67
CA GLY A 23 -9.90 -2.28 4.95
C GLY A 23 -8.81 -1.28 5.32
N ARG A 24 -7.81 -1.65 6.13
CA ARG A 24 -6.65 -0.81 6.47
C ARG A 24 -5.40 -1.26 5.73
N TRP A 25 -4.60 -0.30 5.26
CA TRP A 25 -3.35 -0.58 4.56
C TRP A 25 -2.21 -1.00 5.49
N ASP A 26 -2.21 -0.45 6.70
CA ASP A 26 -1.27 -0.74 7.76
C ASP A 26 -1.95 -0.53 9.12
N CYS A 27 -1.25 -0.86 10.19
CA CYS A 27 -1.72 -0.64 11.56
C CYS A 27 -1.60 0.82 12.03
N LYS A 28 -1.03 1.73 11.21
CA LYS A 28 -0.84 3.16 11.55
C LYS A 28 -2.03 4.02 11.13
N GLY A 29 -2.87 3.50 10.23
CA GLY A 29 -4.01 4.22 9.67
C GLY A 29 -3.65 4.99 8.40
N SER A 30 -2.66 4.53 7.64
CA SER A 30 -2.32 5.12 6.34
C SER A 30 -3.46 5.01 5.33
N ARG A 31 -3.59 6.03 4.48
CA ARG A 31 -4.65 6.16 3.48
C ARG A 31 -4.10 6.72 2.17
N LEU A 32 -4.71 6.32 1.07
CA LEU A 32 -4.28 6.63 -0.28
C LEU A 32 -5.48 7.08 -1.12
N TRP A 33 -5.27 8.04 -2.01
CA TRP A 33 -6.28 8.48 -2.97
C TRP A 33 -5.68 8.63 -4.35
N LEU A 34 -6.48 8.31 -5.37
CA LEU A 34 -6.24 8.65 -6.77
C LEU A 34 -7.39 9.55 -7.22
N ASN A 35 -7.09 10.76 -7.70
CA ASN A 35 -8.08 11.75 -8.14
C ASN A 35 -9.21 11.95 -7.10
N ASN A 36 -8.84 12.10 -5.83
CA ASN A 36 -9.75 12.24 -4.67
C ASN A 36 -10.63 11.02 -4.35
N VAL A 37 -10.48 9.91 -5.09
CA VAL A 37 -11.14 8.64 -4.78
C VAL A 37 -10.21 7.79 -3.93
N GLU A 38 -10.69 7.32 -2.78
CA GLU A 38 -9.88 6.52 -1.86
C GLU A 38 -9.56 5.15 -2.46
N ILE A 39 -8.29 4.76 -2.37
CA ILE A 39 -7.82 3.43 -2.74
C ILE A 39 -7.90 2.56 -1.48
N LEU A 40 -8.85 1.63 -1.46
CA LEU A 40 -9.04 0.71 -0.34
C LEU A 40 -7.95 -0.36 -0.32
N ALA A 41 -7.59 -0.78 0.90
CA ALA A 41 -6.68 -1.90 1.11
C ALA A 41 -7.28 -3.22 0.60
N PRO A 42 -6.45 -4.19 0.19
CA PRO A 42 -6.94 -5.53 -0.06
C PRO A 42 -7.48 -6.18 1.22
N ILE A 43 -8.24 -7.25 1.05
CA ILE A 43 -8.63 -8.12 2.17
C ILE A 43 -7.45 -9.04 2.48
N TRP A 44 -6.73 -8.76 3.56
CA TRP A 44 -5.57 -9.54 3.99
C TRP A 44 -5.96 -10.96 4.39
N LYS A 45 -5.21 -11.96 3.92
CA LYS A 45 -5.48 -13.38 4.21
C LYS A 45 -5.35 -13.73 5.69
N ASN A 46 -4.36 -13.14 6.36
CA ASN A 46 -4.07 -13.40 7.77
C ASN A 46 -4.74 -12.39 8.72
N HIS A 47 -5.68 -11.57 8.23
CA HIS A 47 -6.43 -10.63 9.07
C HIS A 47 -7.10 -11.35 10.26
N GLY A 48 -6.95 -10.81 11.46
CA GLY A 48 -7.57 -11.34 12.68
C GLY A 48 -7.00 -12.66 13.18
N GLN A 49 -5.97 -13.19 12.52
CA GLN A 49 -5.26 -14.38 12.98
C GLN A 49 -4.14 -14.00 13.94
N ARG A 50 -3.89 -14.86 14.92
CA ARG A 50 -2.67 -14.78 15.73
C ARG A 50 -1.50 -15.26 14.89
N VAL A 51 -0.60 -14.35 14.52
CA VAL A 51 0.61 -14.65 13.76
C VAL A 51 1.75 -14.92 14.74
N ASP A 52 2.44 -16.05 14.57
CA ASP A 52 3.71 -16.34 15.23
C ASP A 52 4.86 -16.41 14.21
N ARG A 53 6.06 -16.85 14.65
CA ARG A 53 7.23 -16.90 13.76
C ARG A 53 7.14 -17.97 12.66
N GLU A 54 6.33 -19.01 12.87
CA GLU A 54 6.18 -20.12 11.95
C GLU A 54 4.99 -19.94 11.01
N THR A 55 4.08 -19.02 11.34
CA THR A 55 2.97 -18.63 10.48
C THR A 55 3.50 -18.01 9.17
N PRO A 56 3.17 -18.57 7.99
CA PRO A 56 3.63 -18.00 6.72
C PRO A 56 3.01 -16.63 6.45
N LEU A 57 3.85 -15.67 6.05
CA LEU A 57 3.36 -14.47 5.36
C LEU A 57 2.67 -14.89 4.07
N ALA A 58 1.49 -14.33 3.84
CA ALA A 58 0.65 -14.60 2.70
C ALA A 58 0.68 -13.43 1.71
N ASP A 59 -0.09 -12.38 1.95
CA ASP A 59 -0.28 -11.25 1.05
C ASP A 59 0.03 -9.90 1.68
N GLU A 60 0.65 -9.86 2.87
CA GLU A 60 0.97 -8.64 3.61
C GLU A 60 1.98 -7.77 2.85
N ASN A 61 3.05 -8.40 2.33
CA ASN A 61 4.07 -7.71 1.55
C ASN A 61 3.66 -7.58 0.10
N MET A 62 3.96 -6.44 -0.51
CA MET A 62 3.59 -6.10 -1.89
C MET A 62 4.07 -7.14 -2.90
N ALA A 63 5.26 -7.70 -2.71
CA ALA A 63 5.84 -8.72 -3.60
C ALA A 63 5.05 -10.04 -3.63
N ALA A 64 4.19 -10.29 -2.65
CA ALA A 64 3.44 -11.54 -2.51
C ALA A 64 1.97 -11.43 -2.96
N ARG A 65 1.55 -10.26 -3.47
CA ARG A 65 0.16 -10.02 -3.90
C ARG A 65 0.04 -9.37 -5.26
N LYS A 66 -1.16 -9.49 -5.83
CA LYS A 66 -1.49 -8.85 -7.12
C LYS A 66 -1.58 -7.34 -6.96
N PRO A 67 -1.28 -6.57 -8.02
CA PRO A 67 -1.50 -5.12 -8.04
C PRO A 67 -2.96 -4.76 -7.78
N VAL A 68 -3.19 -3.58 -7.21
CA VAL A 68 -4.52 -2.96 -7.20
C VAL A 68 -4.81 -2.41 -8.59
N ILE A 69 -5.95 -2.77 -9.17
CA ILE A 69 -6.33 -2.28 -10.50
C ILE A 69 -6.96 -0.90 -10.37
N LEU A 70 -6.33 0.08 -11.01
CA LEU A 70 -6.75 1.49 -11.00
C LEU A 70 -7.08 1.99 -12.42
N HIS A 71 -7.74 3.15 -12.48
CA HIS A 71 -8.05 3.85 -13.72
C HIS A 71 -7.40 5.23 -13.68
N LEU A 72 -6.50 5.49 -14.62
CA LEU A 72 -5.95 6.82 -14.85
C LEU A 72 -6.80 7.54 -15.89
N GLU A 73 -7.06 8.82 -15.65
CA GLU A 73 -7.67 9.73 -16.61
C GLU A 73 -6.61 10.24 -17.60
N LYS A 74 -7.06 10.74 -18.76
CA LYS A 74 -6.15 11.36 -19.73
C LYS A 74 -5.59 12.66 -19.13
N GLY A 75 -4.27 12.80 -19.14
CA GLY A 75 -3.58 13.97 -18.60
C GLY A 75 -3.10 13.74 -17.16
N TRP A 76 -3.06 14.81 -16.38
CA TRP A 76 -2.56 14.76 -15.00
C TRP A 76 -3.52 14.03 -14.06
N ASN A 77 -2.96 13.09 -13.28
CA ASN A 77 -3.65 12.38 -12.22
C ASN A 77 -2.96 12.71 -10.89
N THR A 78 -3.73 12.80 -9.81
CA THR A 78 -3.18 13.15 -8.49
C THR A 78 -3.21 11.94 -7.57
N VAL A 79 -2.03 11.53 -7.10
CA VAL A 79 -1.89 10.55 -6.01
C VAL A 79 -1.66 11.30 -4.71
N ARG A 80 -2.54 11.11 -3.73
CA ARG A 80 -2.38 11.64 -2.38
C ARG A 80 -2.13 10.49 -1.41
N MET A 81 -1.15 10.66 -0.54
CA MET A 81 -0.81 9.69 0.50
C MET A 81 -0.83 10.38 1.86
N GLN A 82 -1.56 9.79 2.81
CA GLN A 82 -1.52 10.19 4.21
C GLN A 82 -0.87 9.05 4.99
N LEU A 83 0.33 9.32 5.53
CA LEU A 83 1.20 8.31 6.13
C LEU A 83 1.53 8.70 7.58
N PRO A 84 0.61 8.49 8.54
CA PRO A 84 0.83 8.88 9.93
C PRO A 84 1.95 8.05 10.57
N TYR A 85 2.76 8.70 11.40
CA TYR A 85 3.74 8.03 12.25
C TYR A 85 3.28 8.09 13.70
N VAL A 86 2.68 7.00 14.18
CA VAL A 86 2.08 6.90 15.52
C VAL A 86 2.55 5.63 16.24
N PRO A 87 2.62 5.62 17.58
CA PRO A 87 2.84 4.38 18.33
C PRO A 87 1.82 3.32 17.93
N THR A 88 2.30 2.16 17.48
CA THR A 88 1.45 1.12 16.90
C THR A 88 1.65 -0.18 17.67
N PRO A 89 0.70 -0.58 18.54
CA PRO A 89 0.77 -1.86 19.25
C PRO A 89 0.86 -3.04 18.27
N GLY A 90 1.65 -4.05 18.64
CA GLY A 90 1.83 -5.24 17.79
C GLY A 90 2.77 -5.02 16.61
N ILE A 91 3.38 -3.86 16.44
CA ILE A 91 4.48 -3.63 15.49
C ILE A 91 5.76 -3.33 16.27
N ARG A 92 6.75 -4.24 16.22
CA ARG A 92 7.98 -4.06 17.02
C ARG A 92 8.85 -2.93 16.47
N LEU A 93 9.06 -2.92 15.16
CA LEU A 93 9.82 -1.88 14.47
C LEU A 93 8.85 -0.92 13.80
N ASN A 94 8.52 0.15 14.51
CA ASN A 94 7.70 1.22 13.97
C ASN A 94 8.50 2.04 12.95
N LYS A 95 8.63 1.52 11.72
CA LYS A 95 9.36 2.17 10.62
C LYS A 95 8.42 3.08 9.83
N TRP A 96 8.99 4.13 9.23
CA TRP A 96 8.31 4.93 8.23
C TRP A 96 8.90 4.62 6.86
N MET A 97 8.18 3.84 6.07
CA MET A 97 8.59 3.41 4.74
C MET A 97 7.35 3.19 3.88
N PHE A 98 7.45 3.47 2.58
CA PHE A 98 6.38 3.18 1.65
C PHE A 98 6.92 2.94 0.24
N THR A 99 6.12 2.31 -0.59
CA THR A 99 6.32 2.13 -2.03
C THR A 99 4.98 2.31 -2.72
N PHE A 100 4.97 3.06 -3.82
CA PHE A 100 3.82 3.20 -4.70
C PHE A 100 4.34 3.24 -6.13
N VAL A 101 3.95 2.28 -6.96
CA VAL A 101 4.40 2.17 -8.34
C VAL A 101 3.22 1.83 -9.24
N PHE A 102 3.04 2.60 -10.32
CA PHE A 102 2.12 2.21 -11.39
C PHE A 102 2.79 1.21 -12.33
N THR A 103 2.06 0.16 -12.67
CA THR A 103 2.52 -0.94 -13.51
C THR A 103 1.50 -1.28 -14.60
N ASP A 104 1.86 -2.21 -15.49
CA ASP A 104 0.87 -3.00 -16.21
C ASP A 104 -0.11 -3.70 -15.22
N PRO A 105 -1.32 -4.11 -15.68
CA PRO A 105 -2.30 -4.78 -14.83
C PRO A 105 -1.78 -6.05 -14.12
N GLU A 106 -0.73 -6.68 -14.66
CA GLU A 106 -0.11 -7.89 -14.14
C GLU A 106 0.94 -7.60 -13.05
N GLY A 107 1.44 -6.38 -12.94
CA GLY A 107 2.46 -5.99 -11.96
C GLY A 107 3.90 -6.22 -12.40
N GLN A 108 4.15 -6.45 -13.68
CA GLN A 108 5.45 -6.91 -14.18
C GLN A 108 6.32 -5.77 -14.69
N ARG A 109 5.72 -4.73 -15.27
CA ARG A 109 6.45 -3.60 -15.85
C ARG A 109 5.93 -2.29 -15.29
N ALA A 110 6.84 -1.44 -14.81
CA ALA A 110 6.51 -0.08 -14.46
C ALA A 110 6.02 0.68 -15.71
N LEU A 111 5.04 1.57 -15.53
CA LEU A 111 4.59 2.43 -16.60
C LEU A 111 5.58 3.58 -16.82
N ASP A 112 5.69 4.00 -18.08
CA ASP A 112 6.40 5.22 -18.45
C ASP A 112 5.47 6.42 -18.26
N LEU A 113 5.71 7.19 -17.20
CA LEU A 113 4.88 8.31 -16.76
C LEU A 113 5.76 9.48 -16.34
N ASP A 114 5.33 10.69 -16.69
CA ASP A 114 5.88 11.90 -16.10
C ASP A 114 5.33 12.08 -14.68
N TYR A 115 6.22 12.44 -13.75
CA TYR A 115 5.88 12.70 -12.35
C TYR A 115 6.36 14.09 -11.94
N ASP A 116 5.45 14.87 -11.35
CA ASP A 116 5.75 16.18 -10.79
C ASP A 116 5.12 16.32 -9.39
N PRO A 117 5.92 16.35 -8.31
CA PRO A 117 5.41 16.52 -6.94
C PRO A 117 4.90 17.92 -6.64
N PHE A 118 5.21 18.90 -7.48
CA PHE A 118 4.84 20.30 -7.31
C PHE A 118 3.73 20.73 -8.29
N TYR A 119 3.24 19.79 -9.10
CA TYR A 119 2.14 20.05 -10.01
C TYR A 119 0.89 20.43 -9.22
N ASN A 120 0.66 21.74 -9.14
CA ASN A 120 -0.46 22.28 -8.43
C ASN A 120 -1.60 22.48 -9.44
N ASN A 121 -2.56 21.56 -9.42
CA ASN A 121 -3.73 21.55 -10.29
C ASN A 121 -4.78 22.59 -9.81
N ASN A 122 -4.32 23.77 -9.37
CA ASN A 122 -5.19 24.91 -9.10
C ASN A 122 -5.59 25.50 -10.46
N PRO A 123 -6.87 25.42 -10.88
CA PRO A 123 -7.35 26.19 -12.02
C PRO A 123 -7.24 27.70 -11.76
#